data_AF-A0A2A5M6E3-F1
#
_entry.id   AF-A0A2A5M6E3-F1
#
_cell.length_a   1.000
_cell.length_b   1.000
_cell.length_c   1.000
_cell.angle_alpha   90.00
_cell.angle_beta   90.00
_cell.angle_gamma   90.00
#
_symmetry.space_group_name_H-M   'P 1'
#
loop_
_entity.id
_entity.type
_entity.pdbx_description
1 polymer ?
#
loop_
_entity_poly.entity_id
_entity_poly.type
_entity_poly.pdbx_seq_one_letter_code
_entity_poly.pdbx_strand_id
1 'polypeptide(L)'
;KGIKLEIIGDSNDYLGKGLSGGKIIAKISNEATFSPEENIIAGNACLYGATKGEVYLDGIAGERFCVRNSGALAVVLGTGVHGCEYMTGGQVVVLGDVGANFAAGMS
;
A
#
# COMPACT_ATOMS: atom_id res chain seq x y z
N LYS A 1 -15.41 9.06 5.05
CA LYS A 1 -15.69 7.67 5.48
C LYS A 1 -16.95 7.18 4.79
N GLY A 2 -16.98 5.98 4.23
CA GLY A 2 -18.19 5.39 3.62
C GLY A 2 -18.01 4.80 2.22
N ILE A 3 -16.89 5.11 1.54
CA ILE A 3 -16.57 4.51 0.24
C ILE A 3 -15.69 3.27 0.44
N LYS A 4 -16.10 2.17 -0.19
CA LYS A 4 -15.28 0.97 -0.40
C LYS A 4 -15.00 0.85 -1.90
N LEU A 5 -13.73 0.69 -2.26
CA LEU A 5 -13.30 0.34 -3.62
C LEU A 5 -12.66 -1.05 -3.57
N GLU A 6 -13.10 -1.92 -4.47
CA GLU A 6 -12.53 -3.25 -4.67
C GLU A 6 -12.06 -3.36 -6.11
N ILE A 7 -10.76 -3.60 -6.29
CA ILE A 7 -10.09 -3.70 -7.59
C ILE A 7 -9.74 -5.17 -7.79
N ILE A 8 -10.26 -5.76 -8.86
CA ILE A 8 -9.87 -7.09 -9.32
C ILE A 8 -8.87 -6.90 -10.46
N GLY A 9 -7.62 -7.30 -10.24
CA GLY A 9 -6.48 -6.96 -11.09
C GLY A 9 -5.47 -6.11 -10.34
N ASP A 10 -4.82 -5.20 -11.05
CA ASP A 10 -3.74 -4.36 -10.54
C ASP A 10 -4.09 -2.86 -10.58
N SER A 11 -3.21 -2.04 -10.01
CA SER A 11 -3.30 -0.60 -10.06
C SER A 11 -1.94 0.03 -10.34
N ASN A 12 -1.95 1.20 -10.97
CA ASN A 12 -0.76 1.98 -11.18
C ASN A 12 -0.39 2.79 -9.92
N ASP A 13 0.48 3.78 -10.08
CA ASP A 13 0.94 4.66 -9.01
C ASP A 13 -0.20 5.37 -8.26
N TYR A 14 0.10 5.79 -7.03
CA TYR A 14 -0.75 6.65 -6.21
C TYR A 14 -2.08 6.06 -5.76
N LEU A 15 -2.20 4.73 -5.71
CA LEU A 15 -3.36 4.09 -5.09
C LEU A 15 -3.56 4.64 -3.67
N GLY A 16 -4.74 5.21 -3.42
CA GLY A 16 -5.08 5.81 -2.13
C GLY A 16 -4.31 7.09 -1.77
N LYS A 17 -3.76 7.83 -2.73
CA LYS A 17 -3.19 9.16 -2.47
C LYS A 17 -4.16 10.05 -1.70
N GLY A 18 -3.72 10.59 -0.57
CA GLY A 18 -4.54 11.43 0.31
C GLY A 18 -5.76 10.72 0.91
N LEU A 19 -5.71 9.39 1.08
CA LEU A 19 -6.82 8.63 1.66
C LEU A 19 -7.25 9.26 3.01
N SER A 20 -8.56 9.51 3.13
CA SER A 20 -9.17 10.28 4.22
C SER A 20 -10.36 9.54 4.88
N GLY A 21 -10.29 8.21 4.92
CA GLY A 21 -11.20 7.35 5.68
C GLY A 21 -12.03 6.37 4.85
N GLY A 22 -11.71 6.16 3.57
CA GLY A 22 -12.27 5.09 2.75
C GLY A 22 -11.57 3.74 2.99
N LYS A 23 -12.08 2.69 2.35
CA LYS A 23 -11.46 1.36 2.30
C LYS A 23 -11.12 1.03 0.84
N ILE A 24 -9.88 0.62 0.58
CA ILE A 24 -9.44 0.13 -0.74
C ILE A 24 -8.95 -1.31 -0.58
N ILE A 25 -9.39 -2.18 -1.46
CA ILE A 25 -8.89 -3.55 -1.58
C ILE A 25 -8.45 -3.72 -3.02
N ALA A 26 -7.20 -4.14 -3.25
CA ALA A 26 -6.74 -4.62 -4.55
C ALA A 26 -6.37 -6.09 -4.41
N LYS A 27 -6.93 -6.93 -5.28
CA LYS A 27 -6.61 -8.35 -5.31
C LYS A 27 -6.51 -8.88 -6.73
N ILE A 28 -5.68 -9.91 -6.90
CA ILE A 28 -5.58 -10.63 -8.17
C ILE A 28 -6.91 -11.31 -8.50
N SER A 29 -7.11 -11.63 -9.79
CA SER A 29 -8.26 -12.44 -10.20
C SER A 29 -8.14 -13.85 -9.61
N ASN A 30 -9.28 -14.46 -9.28
CA ASN A 30 -9.32 -15.89 -8.88
C ASN A 30 -8.84 -16.84 -10.00
N GLU A 31 -8.75 -16.34 -11.23
CA GLU A 31 -8.28 -17.09 -12.41
C GLU A 31 -6.77 -16.94 -12.63
N ALA A 32 -6.10 -16.08 -11.87
CA ALA A 32 -4.66 -15.89 -11.97
C ALA A 32 -3.92 -17.17 -11.55
N THR A 33 -2.90 -17.54 -12.33
CA THR A 33 -2.08 -18.74 -12.11
C THR A 33 -0.73 -18.43 -11.46
N PHE A 34 -0.42 -17.15 -11.26
CA PHE A 34 0.80 -16.68 -10.61
C PHE A 34 0.55 -16.36 -9.14
N SER A 35 1.63 -16.40 -8.36
CA SER A 35 1.62 -16.14 -6.92
C SER A 35 1.57 -14.62 -6.63
N PRO A 36 0.59 -14.11 -5.86
CA PRO A 36 0.52 -12.69 -5.54
C PRO A 36 1.72 -12.20 -4.71
N GLU A 37 2.26 -13.02 -3.82
CA GLU A 37 3.43 -12.67 -3.00
C GLU A 37 4.73 -12.47 -3.80
N GLU A 38 4.78 -12.91 -5.05
CA GLU A 38 5.92 -12.72 -5.97
C GLU A 38 5.67 -11.62 -7.02
N ASN A 39 4.50 -10.97 -7.02
CA ASN A 39 4.08 -10.08 -8.11
C ASN A 39 3.61 -8.70 -7.64
N ILE A 40 3.84 -7.68 -8.48
CA ILE A 40 3.42 -6.29 -8.21
C ILE A 40 1.92 -6.16 -8.46
N ILE A 41 1.19 -5.64 -7.47
CA ILE A 41 -0.25 -5.33 -7.57
C ILE A 41 -0.54 -3.83 -7.62
N ALA A 42 0.37 -3.01 -7.08
CA ALA A 42 0.21 -1.56 -7.05
C ALA A 42 1.54 -0.86 -7.32
N GLY A 43 1.48 0.25 -8.06
CA GLY A 43 2.65 1.06 -8.39
C GLY A 43 3.25 1.82 -7.20
N ASN A 44 3.95 2.90 -7.51
CA ASN A 44 4.72 3.69 -6.57
C ASN A 44 3.86 4.68 -5.77
N ALA A 45 4.40 5.15 -4.65
CA ALA A 45 3.85 6.22 -3.83
C ALA A 45 2.37 6.03 -3.43
N CYS A 46 1.95 4.77 -3.28
CA CYS A 46 0.65 4.43 -2.74
C CYS A 46 0.50 5.01 -1.32
N LEU A 47 -0.70 5.50 -1.00
CA LEU A 47 -1.03 6.15 0.26
C LEU A 47 -0.22 7.41 0.59
N TYR A 48 0.33 8.08 -0.43
CA TYR A 48 1.03 9.34 -0.21
C TYR A 48 0.15 10.34 0.54
N GLY A 49 0.59 10.74 1.74
CA GLY A 49 -0.09 11.76 2.55
C GLY A 49 -1.44 11.32 3.11
N ALA A 50 -1.71 10.01 3.19
CA ALA A 50 -2.96 9.50 3.73
C ALA A 50 -3.12 9.90 5.21
N THR A 51 -4.33 10.26 5.62
CA THR A 51 -4.62 10.74 6.99
C THR A 51 -5.55 9.80 7.75
N LYS A 52 -6.30 8.96 7.04
CA LYS A 52 -7.22 7.97 7.62
C LYS A 52 -7.63 6.95 6.56
N GLY A 53 -8.06 5.77 6.97
CA GLY A 53 -8.65 4.77 6.07
C GLY A 53 -7.90 3.45 6.12
N GLU A 54 -8.31 2.51 5.29
CA GLU A 54 -7.79 1.14 5.28
C GLU A 54 -7.46 0.71 3.85
N VAL A 55 -6.29 0.10 3.65
CA VAL A 55 -5.87 -0.48 2.37
C VAL A 55 -5.40 -1.91 2.58
N TYR A 56 -5.85 -2.82 1.71
CA TYR A 56 -5.43 -4.22 1.69
C TYR A 56 -5.01 -4.59 0.28
N LEU A 57 -3.76 -5.01 0.12
CA LEU A 57 -3.16 -5.35 -1.18
C LEU A 57 -2.71 -6.81 -1.16
N ASP A 58 -3.29 -7.61 -2.05
CA ASP A 58 -2.92 -9.00 -2.30
C ASP A 58 -1.78 -9.08 -3.32
N GLY A 59 -0.65 -8.45 -2.97
CA GLY A 59 0.55 -8.41 -3.80
C GLY A 59 1.58 -7.38 -3.30
N ILE A 60 2.65 -7.21 -4.07
CA ILE A 60 3.75 -6.28 -3.77
C ILE A 60 3.39 -4.87 -4.24
N ALA A 61 3.66 -3.87 -3.40
CA ALA A 61 3.60 -2.46 -3.81
C ALA A 61 4.98 -1.97 -4.30
N GLY A 62 4.98 -1.00 -5.21
CA GLY A 62 6.21 -0.35 -5.68
C GLY A 62 6.96 0.43 -4.61
N GLU A 63 7.79 1.37 -5.05
CA GLU A 63 8.61 2.22 -4.20
C GLU A 63 7.77 3.23 -3.41
N ARG A 64 8.31 3.72 -2.29
CA ARG A 64 7.70 4.79 -1.47
C ARG A 64 6.28 4.47 -1.01
N PHE A 65 5.98 3.20 -0.78
CA PHE A 65 4.71 2.78 -0.20
C PHE A 65 4.50 3.46 1.16
N CYS A 66 3.33 4.07 1.37
CA CYS A 66 2.99 4.82 2.60
C CYS A 66 3.91 6.01 2.89
N VAL A 67 4.55 6.60 1.88
CA VAL A 67 5.31 7.84 2.06
C VAL A 67 4.42 8.93 2.68
N ARG A 68 4.86 9.53 3.78
CA ARG A 68 4.10 10.56 4.52
C ARG A 68 2.70 10.11 4.96
N ASN A 69 2.48 8.82 5.20
CA ASN A 69 1.25 8.37 5.85
C ASN A 69 1.16 8.97 7.27
N SER A 70 0.02 9.54 7.62
CA SER A 70 -0.24 10.20 8.90
C SER A 70 -1.45 9.62 9.63
N GLY A 71 -2.02 8.50 9.17
CA GLY A 71 -3.13 7.87 9.89
C GLY A 71 -3.90 6.76 9.18
N ALA A 72 -3.51 6.33 7.97
CA ALA A 72 -4.11 5.19 7.31
C ALA A 72 -3.51 3.86 7.80
N LEU A 73 -4.34 2.83 7.74
CA LEU A 73 -3.98 1.43 8.00
C LEU A 73 -3.73 0.73 6.67
N ALA A 74 -2.67 -0.05 6.56
CA ALA A 74 -2.36 -0.78 5.33
C ALA A 74 -1.81 -2.18 5.61
N VAL A 75 -2.19 -3.14 4.76
CA VAL A 75 -1.59 -4.48 4.67
C VAL A 75 -1.16 -4.73 3.24
N VAL A 76 0.06 -5.21 3.04
CA VAL A 76 0.66 -5.50 1.72
C VAL A 76 1.58 -6.73 1.81
N LEU A 77 1.78 -7.45 0.71
CA LEU A 77 2.64 -8.65 0.69
C LEU A 77 4.13 -8.33 0.53
N GLY A 78 4.49 -7.13 0.09
CA GLY A 78 5.87 -6.65 0.00
C GLY A 78 5.93 -5.20 -0.43
N THR A 79 7.08 -4.55 -0.31
CA THR A 79 7.27 -3.20 -0.86
C THR A 79 8.70 -2.95 -1.35
N GLY A 80 8.83 -2.11 -2.38
CA GLY A 80 10.11 -1.63 -2.87
C GLY A 80 10.86 -0.71 -1.88
N VAL A 81 11.84 0.03 -2.41
CA VAL A 81 12.68 0.92 -1.61
C VAL A 81 11.88 2.10 -1.03
N HIS A 82 12.37 2.65 0.08
CA HIS A 82 11.77 3.83 0.74
C HIS A 82 10.35 3.63 1.27
N GLY A 83 9.94 2.39 1.56
CA GLY A 83 8.68 2.13 2.23
C GLY A 83 8.59 2.87 3.58
N CYS A 84 7.41 3.43 3.88
CA CYS A 84 7.11 4.23 5.08
C CYS A 84 7.99 5.47 5.29
N GLU A 85 8.65 5.99 4.24
CA GLU A 85 9.45 7.21 4.32
C GLU A 85 8.59 8.40 4.82
N TYR A 86 9.08 9.13 5.82
CA TYR A 86 8.40 10.27 6.45
C TYR A 86 6.99 9.97 7.00
N MET A 87 6.66 8.71 7.29
CA MET A 87 5.39 8.34 7.93
C MET A 87 5.33 8.94 9.34
N THR A 88 4.21 9.57 9.69
CA THR A 88 3.99 10.21 11.00
C THR A 88 2.79 9.68 11.79
N GLY A 89 2.13 8.65 11.28
CA GLY A 89 0.99 8.03 11.94
C GLY A 89 0.31 6.97 11.09
N GLY A 90 -0.57 6.19 11.71
CA GLY A 90 -1.20 5.02 11.09
C GLY A 90 -0.45 3.73 11.41
N GLN A 91 -0.76 2.66 10.68
CA GLN A 91 -0.13 1.35 10.88
C GLN A 91 0.03 0.66 9.53
N VAL A 92 1.23 0.14 9.26
CA VAL A 92 1.54 -0.58 8.03
C VAL A 92 2.05 -1.96 8.40
N VAL A 93 1.44 -2.99 7.82
CA VAL A 93 1.87 -4.38 7.93
C VAL A 93 2.37 -4.83 6.57
N VAL A 94 3.62 -5.28 6.52
CA VAL A 94 4.23 -5.89 5.33
C VAL A 94 4.42 -7.37 5.65
N LEU A 95 3.81 -8.25 4.85
CA LEU A 95 3.82 -9.70 5.10
C LEU A 95 5.01 -10.43 4.46
N GLY A 96 5.79 -9.74 3.63
CA GLY A 96 7.00 -10.24 2.99
C GLY A 96 8.13 -9.22 3.04
N ASP A 97 8.93 -9.18 1.98
CA ASP A 97 10.16 -8.38 1.96
C ASP A 97 9.91 -6.87 1.83
N VAL A 98 10.83 -6.10 2.42
CA VAL A 98 10.91 -4.64 2.31
C VAL A 98 12.20 -4.23 1.61
N GLY A 99 12.11 -3.23 0.73
CA GLY A 99 13.28 -2.65 0.09
C GLY A 99 14.15 -1.81 1.04
N ALA A 100 15.32 -1.41 0.54
CA ALA A 100 16.28 -0.59 1.27
C ALA A 100 15.69 0.76 1.72
N ASN A 101 16.28 1.32 2.79
CA ASN A 101 15.91 2.61 3.37
C ASN A 101 14.44 2.69 3.84
N PHE A 102 13.89 1.55 4.28
CA PHE A 102 12.58 1.46 4.91
C PHE A 102 12.52 2.30 6.20
N ALA A 103 11.40 2.96 6.43
CA ALA A 103 11.12 3.84 7.58
C ALA A 103 12.06 5.05 7.74
N ALA A 104 12.74 5.47 6.66
CA ALA A 104 13.58 6.66 6.71
C ALA A 104 12.75 7.91 7.07
N GLY A 105 13.13 8.58 8.17
CA GLY A 105 12.41 9.75 8.66
C GLY A 105 11.01 9.46 9.20
N MET A 106 10.66 8.21 9.47
CA MET A 106 9.40 7.84 10.14
C MET A 106 9.45 8.30 11.61
N SER A 107 8.45 9.07 12.06
CA SER A 107 8.45 9.75 13.37
C SER A 107 7.09 9.78 14.06
#